data_AF-A0A534EBY5-F1
#
_entry.id   AF-A0A534EBY5-F1
#
_cell.length_a   1.000
_cell.length_b   1.000
_cell.length_c   1.000
_cell.angle_alpha   90.00
_cell.angle_beta   90.00
_cell.angle_gamma   90.00
#
_symmetry.space_group_name_H-M   'P 1'
#
loop_
_entity.id
_entity.type
_entity.pdbx_description
1 polymer ?
#
loop_
_entity_poly.entity_id
_entity_poly.type
_entity_poly.pdbx_seq_one_letter_code
_entity_poly.pdbx_strand_id
1 'polypeptide(L)'
;MSRKAGTSAALAGTEGLLRADAPARKLPGEKLSPLESAIAAARDELIRLQRPDGSWELELEADCTIPAEYIMMMHFLGELDSALEAKLAAYLRQRQAGYGGW
;
A
#
# COMPACT_ATOMS: atom_id res chain seq x y z
N MET A 1 9.94 -40.02 52.79
CA MET A 1 9.18 -38.75 52.78
C MET A 1 9.04 -38.29 51.34
N SER A 2 7.83 -38.39 50.80
CA SER A 2 7.49 -38.09 49.41
C SER A 2 6.76 -36.74 49.36
N ARG A 3 7.17 -35.80 48.52
CA ARG A 3 6.33 -34.67 48.11
C ARG A 3 6.44 -34.49 46.60
N LYS A 4 5.25 -34.49 46.00
CA LYS A 4 4.92 -34.54 44.59
C LYS A 4 5.26 -33.24 43.87
N ALA A 5 5.44 -33.40 42.56
CA ALA A 5 5.56 -32.38 41.53
C ALA A 5 4.53 -31.24 41.68
N GLY A 6 5.03 -30.01 41.52
CA GLY A 6 4.24 -28.80 41.41
C GLY A 6 3.53 -28.72 40.06
N THR A 7 2.23 -28.49 40.16
CA THR A 7 1.22 -28.41 39.12
C THR A 7 1.42 -27.22 38.17
N SER A 8 1.15 -27.49 36.90
CA SER A 8 0.88 -26.59 35.76
C SER A 8 -0.10 -25.44 36.06
N ALA A 9 0.26 -24.22 35.65
CA ALA A 9 -0.60 -23.11 35.17
C ALA A 9 0.33 -21.91 34.89
N ALA A 10 0.33 -21.20 33.77
CA ALA A 10 -0.72 -20.95 32.80
C ALA A 10 -0.10 -20.69 31.41
N LEU A 11 -0.58 -21.43 30.40
CA LEU A 11 -0.64 -20.95 29.01
C LEU A 11 -2.10 -20.62 28.76
N ALA A 12 -2.48 -19.37 29.02
CA ALA A 12 -3.80 -18.87 28.68
C ALA A 12 -3.61 -17.52 28.00
N GLY A 13 -3.82 -17.47 26.68
CA GLY A 13 -3.88 -16.18 25.99
C GLY A 13 -3.48 -16.14 24.51
N THR A 14 -3.15 -17.25 23.84
CA THR A 14 -2.78 -17.23 22.41
C THR A 14 -3.73 -18.02 21.52
N GLU A 15 -4.99 -18.20 21.91
CA GLU A 15 -6.01 -18.85 21.06
C GLU A 15 -6.87 -17.85 20.26
N GLY A 16 -6.56 -16.55 20.32
CA GLY A 16 -7.44 -15.49 19.81
C GLY A 16 -6.99 -14.73 18.57
N LEU A 17 -5.88 -15.07 17.90
CA LEU A 17 -5.41 -14.30 16.74
C LEU A 17 -4.84 -15.14 15.59
N LEU A 18 -5.39 -16.33 15.35
CA LEU A 18 -5.25 -16.96 14.05
C LEU A 18 -6.25 -16.25 13.12
N ARG A 19 -5.74 -15.43 12.20
CA ARG A 19 -6.51 -14.91 11.08
C ARG A 19 -7.18 -16.08 10.35
N ALA A 20 -8.46 -16.32 10.61
CA ALA A 20 -9.26 -17.36 9.95
C ALA A 20 -9.41 -17.10 8.43
N ASP A 21 -9.03 -15.90 8.02
CA ASP A 21 -8.95 -15.34 6.67
C ASP A 21 -7.57 -15.50 6.02
N ALA A 22 -6.57 -16.06 6.71
CA ALA A 22 -5.30 -16.39 6.09
C ALA A 22 -5.51 -17.52 5.06
N PRO A 23 -5.08 -17.36 3.79
CA PRO A 23 -5.31 -18.38 2.78
C PRO A 23 -4.62 -19.67 3.22
N ALA A 24 -5.41 -20.75 3.33
CA ALA A 24 -4.90 -22.05 3.73
C ALA A 24 -3.75 -22.47 2.81
N ARG A 25 -2.60 -22.82 3.39
CA ARG A 25 -1.46 -23.31 2.63
C ARG A 25 -1.83 -24.63 1.96
N LYS A 26 -1.95 -24.63 0.62
CA LYS A 26 -2.26 -25.83 -0.17
C LYS A 26 -1.07 -26.79 -0.27
N LEU A 27 -1.39 -28.07 -0.44
CA LEU A 27 -0.43 -29.16 -0.62
C LEU A 27 0.06 -29.22 -2.08
N PRO A 28 1.27 -29.76 -2.34
CA PRO A 28 1.79 -29.91 -3.70
C PRO A 28 0.85 -30.76 -4.58
N GLY A 29 0.41 -30.20 -5.73
CA GLY A 29 -0.40 -30.90 -6.74
C GLY A 29 -1.87 -30.49 -6.81
N GLU A 30 -2.36 -29.65 -5.89
CA GLU A 30 -3.71 -29.12 -5.95
C GLU A 30 -3.80 -27.95 -6.96
N LYS A 31 -4.81 -27.95 -7.82
CA LYS A 31 -5.04 -26.85 -8.78
C LYS A 31 -5.52 -25.61 -8.04
N LEU A 32 -4.94 -24.45 -8.40
CA LEU A 32 -5.42 -23.17 -7.91
C LEU A 32 -6.80 -22.86 -8.49
N SER A 33 -7.69 -22.39 -7.64
CA SER A 33 -8.92 -21.72 -8.06
C SER A 33 -8.61 -20.40 -8.75
N PRO A 34 -9.57 -19.79 -9.46
CA PRO A 34 -9.39 -18.46 -10.06
C PRO A 34 -9.00 -17.38 -9.04
N LEU A 35 -9.60 -17.41 -7.83
CA LEU A 35 -9.26 -16.48 -6.76
C LEU A 35 -7.80 -16.65 -6.29
N GLU A 36 -7.37 -17.89 -6.08
CA GLU A 36 -5.99 -18.19 -5.66
C GLU A 36 -4.98 -17.78 -6.72
N SER A 37 -5.32 -17.96 -7.99
CA SER A 37 -4.50 -17.52 -9.11
C SER A 37 -4.38 -16.00 -9.15
N ALA A 38 -5.47 -15.27 -8.92
CA ALA A 38 -5.46 -13.81 -8.84
C ALA A 38 -4.62 -13.29 -7.65
N ILE A 39 -4.75 -13.94 -6.48
CA ILE A 39 -3.94 -13.60 -5.30
C ILE A 39 -2.45 -13.87 -5.56
N ALA A 40 -2.10 -15.00 -6.16
CA ALA A 40 -0.72 -15.32 -6.50
C ALA A 40 -0.13 -14.31 -7.48
N ALA A 41 -0.86 -13.95 -8.54
CA ALA A 41 -0.43 -12.96 -9.52
C ALA A 41 -0.23 -11.57 -8.88
N ALA A 42 -1.17 -11.11 -8.06
CA ALA A 42 -1.06 -9.82 -7.36
C ALA A 42 0.12 -9.80 -6.38
N ARG A 43 0.32 -10.87 -5.61
CA ARG A 43 1.48 -11.01 -4.71
C ARG A 43 2.79 -10.93 -5.49
N ASP A 44 2.91 -11.71 -6.58
CA ASP A 44 4.14 -11.79 -7.35
C ASP A 44 4.47 -10.44 -8.00
N GLU A 45 3.45 -9.69 -8.43
CA GLU A 45 3.63 -8.33 -8.94
C GLU A 45 4.06 -7.35 -7.84
N LEU A 46 3.46 -7.41 -6.65
CA LEU A 46 3.90 -6.57 -5.52
C LEU A 46 5.34 -6.89 -5.12
N ILE A 47 5.74 -8.16 -5.09
CA ILE A 47 7.13 -8.56 -4.83
C ILE A 47 8.05 -8.02 -5.94
N ARG A 48 7.62 -8.07 -7.20
CA ARG A 48 8.39 -7.54 -8.35
C ARG A 48 8.61 -6.02 -8.25
N LEU A 49 7.64 -5.29 -7.71
CA LEU A 49 7.70 -3.84 -7.50
C LEU A 49 8.53 -3.45 -6.27
N GLN A 50 8.88 -4.41 -5.41
CA GLN A 50 9.66 -4.14 -4.20
C GLN A 50 11.10 -3.74 -4.57
N ARG A 51 11.60 -2.69 -3.91
CA ARG A 51 12.98 -2.21 -4.06
C ARG A 51 13.96 -3.17 -3.36
N PRO A 52 15.27 -3.12 -3.70
CA PRO A 52 16.27 -3.99 -3.08
C PRO A 52 16.41 -3.86 -1.56
N ASP A 53 16.00 -2.72 -0.98
CA ASP A 53 15.98 -2.45 0.46
C ASP A 53 14.71 -2.98 1.17
N GLY A 54 13.79 -3.59 0.42
CA GLY A 54 12.53 -4.12 0.92
C GLY A 54 11.37 -3.12 0.95
N SER A 55 11.58 -1.87 0.53
CA SER A 55 10.52 -0.86 0.49
C SER A 55 9.67 -0.92 -0.78
N TRP A 56 8.48 -0.32 -0.72
CA TRP A 56 7.64 -0.03 -1.89
C TRP A 56 7.53 1.48 -2.06
N GLU A 57 7.89 1.97 -3.24
CA GLU A 57 7.75 3.37 -3.62
C GLU A 57 6.89 3.42 -4.88
N LEU A 58 5.65 3.89 -4.73
CA LEU A 58 4.66 4.01 -5.79
C LEU A 58 4.15 5.44 -5.82
N GLU A 59 3.52 5.82 -6.92
CA GLU A 59 2.92 7.15 -7.07
C GLU A 59 1.82 7.36 -6.03
N LEU A 60 1.96 8.43 -5.25
CA LEU A 60 0.92 8.93 -4.36
C LEU A 60 0.19 10.05 -5.09
N GLU A 61 -0.93 9.72 -5.73
CA GLU A 61 -1.78 10.73 -6.35
C GLU A 61 -2.55 11.49 -5.27
N ALA A 62 -2.23 12.78 -5.13
CA ALA A 62 -2.97 13.72 -4.28
C ALA A 62 -4.05 14.45 -5.09
N ASP A 63 -4.83 15.29 -4.41
CA ASP A 63 -5.78 16.17 -5.08
C ASP A 63 -5.08 17.26 -5.92
N CYS A 64 -5.87 18.08 -6.62
CA CYS A 64 -5.38 19.16 -7.45
C CYS A 64 -4.85 20.38 -6.65
N THR A 65 -5.05 20.43 -5.34
CA THR A 65 -4.70 21.60 -4.52
C THR A 65 -3.20 21.69 -4.31
N ILE A 66 -2.54 20.59 -3.96
CA ILE A 66 -1.08 20.55 -3.75
C ILE A 66 -0.30 21.13 -4.96
N PRO A 67 -0.52 20.68 -6.21
CA PRO A 67 0.19 21.26 -7.35
C PRO A 67 -0.23 22.71 -7.65
N ALA A 68 -1.48 23.11 -7.40
CA ALA A 68 -1.93 24.49 -7.59
C ALA A 68 -1.26 25.44 -6.57
N GLU A 69 -1.23 25.05 -5.30
CA GLU A 69 -0.57 25.77 -4.21
C GLU A 69 0.93 25.86 -4.44
N TYR A 70 1.56 24.80 -4.93
CA TYR A 70 2.97 24.82 -5.29
C TYR A 70 3.27 25.88 -6.35
N ILE A 71 2.49 25.95 -7.45
CA ILE A 71 2.63 27.02 -8.44
C ILE A 71 2.53 28.39 -7.77
N MET A 72 1.46 28.65 -7.01
CA MET A 72 1.25 29.93 -6.34
C MET A 72 2.40 30.29 -5.38
N MET A 73 2.91 29.31 -4.63
CA MET A 73 4.04 29.48 -3.71
C MET A 73 5.34 29.84 -4.44
N MET A 74 5.66 29.16 -5.55
CA MET A 74 6.88 29.49 -6.33
C MET A 74 6.81 30.90 -6.93
N HIS A 75 5.62 31.34 -7.37
CA HIS A 75 5.37 32.73 -7.77
C HIS A 75 5.58 33.70 -6.62
N PHE A 76 5.07 33.38 -5.43
CA PHE A 76 5.24 34.22 -4.23
C PHE A 76 6.71 34.35 -3.80
N LEU A 77 7.49 33.27 -3.87
CA LEU A 77 8.91 33.25 -3.51
C LEU A 77 9.83 33.82 -4.60
N GLY A 78 9.34 33.98 -5.84
CA GLY A 78 10.15 34.41 -6.98
C GLY A 78 11.10 33.32 -7.51
N GLU A 79 10.87 32.06 -7.15
CA GLU A 79 11.71 30.90 -7.48
C GLU A 79 11.12 30.09 -8.66
N LEU A 80 10.85 30.77 -9.77
CA LEU A 80 10.10 30.18 -10.88
C LEU A 80 10.90 29.13 -11.69
N ASP A 81 10.33 27.93 -11.81
CA ASP A 81 10.69 26.94 -12.82
C ASP A 81 9.56 26.82 -13.86
N SER A 82 9.72 27.51 -14.99
CA SER A 82 8.70 27.56 -16.04
C SER A 82 8.42 26.20 -16.69
N ALA A 83 9.40 25.29 -16.72
CA ALA A 83 9.22 23.97 -17.30
C ALA A 83 8.39 23.08 -16.37
N LEU A 84 8.64 23.16 -15.06
CA LEU A 84 7.83 22.48 -14.05
C LEU A 84 6.41 23.05 -13.99
N GLU A 85 6.27 24.37 -13.96
CA GLU A 85 4.96 25.04 -13.97
C GLU A 85 4.10 24.59 -15.15
N ALA A 86 4.68 24.54 -16.37
CA ALA A 86 3.95 24.09 -17.55
C ALA A 86 3.43 22.65 -17.41
N LYS A 87 4.22 21.74 -16.81
CA LYS A 87 3.82 20.35 -16.53
C LYS A 87 2.69 20.29 -15.50
N LEU A 88 2.82 21.02 -14.40
CA LEU A 88 1.79 21.07 -13.35
C LEU A 88 0.48 21.69 -13.88
N ALA A 89 0.57 22.74 -14.69
CA ALA A 89 -0.59 23.36 -15.31
C ALA A 89 -1.31 22.40 -16.29
N ALA A 90 -0.55 21.61 -17.06
CA ALA A 90 -1.13 20.56 -17.91
C ALA A 90 -1.78 19.45 -17.08
N TYR A 91 -1.12 18.99 -16.00
CA TYR A 91 -1.64 18.00 -15.06
C TYR A 91 -2.98 18.44 -14.45
N LEU A 92 -3.09 19.69 -14.00
CA LEU A 92 -4.31 20.28 -13.45
C LEU A 92 -5.45 20.29 -14.48
N ARG A 93 -5.19 20.75 -15.71
CA ARG A 93 -6.22 20.81 -16.75
C ARG A 93 -6.72 19.43 -17.19
N GLN A 94 -5.85 18.42 -17.19
CA GLN A 94 -6.23 17.04 -17.53
C GLN A 94 -7.20 16.41 -16.51
N ARG A 95 -7.22 16.92 -15.27
CA ARG A 95 -8.08 16.42 -14.18
C ARG A 95 -9.33 17.25 -13.95
N GLN A 96 -9.57 18.28 -14.75
CA GLN A 96 -10.78 19.09 -14.65
C GLN A 96 -12.00 18.25 -15.05
N ALA A 97 -13.02 18.21 -14.20
CA ALA A 97 -14.25 17.50 -14.47
C ALA A 97 -15.10 18.23 -15.52
N GLY A 98 -16.02 17.51 -16.18
CA GLY A 98 -16.88 18.08 -17.23
C GLY A 98 -17.79 19.23 -16.79
N TYR A 99 -18.05 19.37 -15.49
CA TYR A 99 -18.79 20.51 -14.91
C TYR A 99 -17.92 21.75 -14.64
N GLY A 100 -16.63 21.71 -14.99
CA GLY A 100 -15.71 22.84 -14.91
C GLY A 100 -14.99 23.01 -13.57
N GLY A 101 -15.29 22.19 -12.56
CA GLY A 101 -14.50 22.10 -11.33
C GLY A 101 -13.40 21.05 -11.43
N TRP A 102 -12.71 20.84 -10.30
CA TRP A 102 -11.77 19.74 -10.08
C TRP A 102 -12.36 18.74 -9.09
#